data_AF-A0A2T6L8Q6-F1
#
_entry.id   AF-A0A2T6L8Q6-F1
#
_cell.length_a   1.000
_cell.length_b   1.000
_cell.length_c   1.000
_cell.angle_alpha   90.00
_cell.angle_beta   90.00
_cell.angle_gamma   90.00
#
_symmetry.space_group_name_H-M   'P 1'
#
loop_
_entity.id
_entity.type
_entity.pdbx_description
1 polymer ?
#
loop_
_entity_poly.entity_id
_entity_poly.type
_entity_poly.pdbx_seq_one_letter_code
_entity_poly.pdbx_strand_id
1 'polypeptide(L)' 'MFTRRITEKDTPGLISQMGQDLEQTHTMVRFMQKWAGETGLDALAESLRGAARAINEATGAAQDAYRAATDKEARDR' A
#
# COMPACT_ATOMS: atom_id res chain seq x y z
N MET A 1 3.88 21.45 18.45
CA MET A 1 3.66 20.32 17.52
C MET A 1 2.20 19.91 17.69
N PHE A 2 1.32 20.28 16.76
CA PHE A 2 -0.12 19.99 16.88
C PHE A 2 -0.40 18.58 16.37
N THR A 3 -0.65 17.64 17.27
CA THR A 3 -1.19 16.32 16.94
C THR A 3 -2.67 16.50 16.62
N ARG A 4 -3.00 16.68 15.33
CA ARG A 4 -4.39 16.78 14.88
C ARG A 4 -5.10 15.45 15.20
N ARG A 5 -6.18 15.50 16.00
CA ARG A 5 -7.02 14.32 16.24
C ARG A 5 -7.67 13.92 14.92
N ILE A 6 -7.42 12.69 14.48
CA ILE A 6 -8.07 12.07 13.33
C ILE A 6 -9.53 11.80 13.72
N THR A 7 -10.48 12.33 12.95
CA THR A 7 -11.92 12.12 13.12
C THR A 7 -12.46 11.16 12.05
N GLU A 8 -13.65 10.60 12.24
CA GLU A 8 -14.28 9.67 11.27
C GLU A 8 -14.30 10.26 9.85
N LYS A 9 -14.52 11.57 9.71
CA LYS A 9 -14.51 12.31 8.43
C LYS A 9 -13.14 12.40 7.75
N ASP A 10 -12.05 12.27 8.50
CA ASP A 10 -10.68 12.26 7.97
C ASP A 10 -10.27 10.88 7.44
N THR A 11 -11.04 9.84 7.80
CA THR A 11 -10.72 8.43 7.53
C THR A 11 -10.71 8.10 6.03
N PRO A 12 -11.69 8.54 5.20
CA PRO A 12 -11.65 8.29 3.76
C PRO A 12 -10.41 8.90 3.07
N GLY A 13 -10.01 10.11 3.49
CA GLY A 13 -8.83 10.79 2.95
C GLY A 13 -7.51 10.11 3.34
N LEU A 14 -7.39 9.68 4.59
CA LEU A 14 -6.22 8.94 5.07
C LEU A 14 -6.11 7.56 4.43
N ILE A 15 -7.21 6.82 4.27
CA ILE A 15 -7.18 5.50 3.60
C ILE A 15 -6.82 5.67 2.12
N SER A 16 -7.34 6.70 1.44
CA SER A 16 -6.97 7.01 0.05
C SER A 16 -5.47 7.32 -0.10
N GLN A 17 -4.90 8.13 0.79
CA GLN A 17 -3.47 8.43 0.81
C GLN A 17 -2.63 7.17 1.08
N MET A 18 -3.01 6.35 2.06
CA MET A 18 -2.33 5.10 2.37
C MET A 18 -2.36 4.12 1.19
N GLY A 19 -3.47 4.06 0.44
CA GLY A 19 -3.58 3.28 -0.79
C GLY A 19 -2.57 3.74 -1.86
N GLN A 20 -2.44 5.04 -2.07
CA GLN A 20 -1.46 5.62 -3.02
C GLN A 20 -0.02 5.33 -2.60
N ASP A 21 0.29 5.48 -1.30
CA ASP A 21 1.63 5.22 -0.77
C ASP A 21 2.01 3.73 -0.94
N LEU A 22 1.05 2.81 -0.77
CA LEU A 22 1.22 1.38 -0.99
C LEU A 22 1.45 1.04 -2.47
N GLU A 23 0.72 1.67 -3.40
CA GLU A 23 0.95 1.50 -4.85
C GLU A 23 2.33 2.00 -5.30
N GLN A 24 2.77 3.14 -4.77
CA GLN A 24 4.11 3.66 -5.04
C GLN A 24 5.19 2.72 -4.50
N THR A 25 5.02 2.23 -3.27
CA THR A 25 5.95 1.28 -2.64
C THR A 25 6.03 -0.03 -3.43
N HIS A 26 4.89 -0.54 -3.90
CA HIS A 26 4.83 -1.72 -4.77
C HIS A 26 5.62 -1.54 -6.07
N THR A 27 5.44 -0.40 -6.72
CA THR A 27 6.13 -0.05 -7.96
C THR A 27 7.64 0.02 -7.75
N MET A 28 8.08 0.66 -6.67
CA MET A 28 9.48 0.76 -6.30
C MET A 28 10.11 -0.62 -6.07
N VAL A 29 9.46 -1.51 -5.31
CA VAL A 29 10.00 -2.84 -5.02
C VAL A 29 10.08 -3.72 -6.27
N ARG A 30 9.09 -3.64 -7.17
CA ARG A 30 9.17 -4.30 -8.49
C ARG A 30 10.34 -3.80 -9.32
N PHE A 31 10.58 -2.50 -9.33
CA PHE A 31 11.71 -1.91 -10.05
C PHE A 31 13.04 -2.42 -9.49
N MET A 32 13.20 -2.40 -8.16
CA MET A 32 14.39 -2.92 -7.49
C MET A 32 14.60 -4.41 -7.78
N GLN A 33 13.53 -5.22 -7.80
CA GLN A 33 13.62 -6.65 -8.09
C GLN A 33 14.12 -6.89 -9.53
N LYS A 34 13.58 -6.15 -10.49
CA LYS A 34 14.01 -6.23 -11.89
C LYS A 34 15.48 -5.84 -12.03
N TRP A 35 15.87 -4.72 -11.43
CA TRP A 35 17.26 -4.26 -11.44
C TRP A 35 18.21 -5.27 -10.79
N ALA A 36 17.83 -5.86 -9.66
CA ALA A 36 18.65 -6.88 -8.99
C ALA A 36 18.87 -8.13 -9.87
N GLY A 37 17.83 -8.57 -10.59
CA GLY A 37 17.94 -9.67 -11.56
C GLY A 37 18.83 -9.33 -12.77
N GLU A 38 18.74 -8.10 -13.30
CA GLU A 38 19.57 -7.64 -14.41
C GLU A 38 21.05 -7.50 -14.03
N THR A 39 21.34 -7.24 -12.75
CA THR A 39 22.71 -7.02 -12.23
C THR A 39 23.36 -8.30 -11.68
N GLY A 40 22.64 -9.43 -11.67
CA GLY A 40 23.13 -10.71 -11.12
C GLY A 40 23.20 -10.74 -9.59
N LEU A 41 22.40 -9.91 -8.90
CA LEU A 41 22.30 -9.86 -7.44
C LEU A 41 21.19 -10.78 -6.95
N ASP A 42 21.33 -12.09 -7.17
CA ASP A 42 20.25 -13.07 -6.95
C ASP A 42 19.73 -13.09 -5.50
N ALA A 43 20.61 -12.94 -4.51
CA ALA A 43 20.23 -12.87 -3.10
C ALA A 43 19.34 -11.64 -2.78
N LEU A 44 19.63 -10.50 -3.44
CA LEU A 44 18.82 -9.29 -3.34
C LEU A 44 17.49 -9.47 -4.06
N ALA A 45 17.49 -10.09 -5.25
CA ALA A 45 16.29 -10.37 -6.01
C ALA A 45 15.31 -11.29 -5.26
N GLU A 46 15.82 -12.31 -4.55
CA GLU A 46 15.01 -13.20 -3.72
C GLU A 46 14.44 -12.49 -2.49
N SER A 47 15.26 -11.67 -1.81
CA SER A 47 14.79 -10.86 -0.68
C SER A 47 13.69 -9.87 -1.10
N LEU A 48 13.85 -9.24 -2.27
CA LEU A 48 12.86 -8.33 -2.86
C LEU A 48 11.59 -9.05 -3.31
N ARG A 49 11.67 -10.34 -3.68
CA ARG A 49 10.50 -11.16 -4.00
C ARG A 49 9.60 -11.35 -2.76
N GLY A 50 10.21 -11.62 -1.60
CA GLY A 50 9.49 -11.69 -0.32
C GLY A 50 8.83 -10.37 0.04
N ALA A 51 9.57 -9.25 -0.08
CA ALA A 51 9.04 -7.91 0.17
C ALA A 51 7.89 -7.55 -0.79
N ALA A 52 8.02 -7.85 -2.08
CA ALA A 52 6.98 -7.59 -3.08
C ALA A 52 5.68 -8.33 -2.77
N ARG A 53 5.77 -9.56 -2.25
CA ARG A 53 4.62 -10.35 -1.83
C ARG A 53 3.91 -9.72 -0.62
N ALA A 54 4.66 -9.36 0.41
CA ALA A 54 4.11 -8.71 1.60
C ALA A 54 3.43 -7.37 1.25
N ILE A 55 4.04 -6.57 0.36
CA ILE A 55 3.43 -5.32 -0.11
C ILE A 55 2.15 -5.59 -0.91
N ASN A 56 2.13 -6.58 -1.81
CA ASN A 56 0.91 -6.95 -2.54
C ASN A 56 -0.24 -7.33 -1.58
N GLU A 57 0.04 -8.13 -0.56
CA GLU A 57 -0.94 -8.56 0.43
C GLU A 57 -1.45 -7.35 1.24
N ALA A 58 -0.55 -6.45 1.66
CA ALA A 58 -0.91 -5.22 2.35
C ALA A 58 -1.75 -4.27 1.48
N THR A 59 -1.39 -4.12 0.19
CA THR A 59 -2.15 -3.31 -0.77
C THR A 59 -3.56 -3.87 -0.97
N GLY A 60 -3.70 -5.20 -1.11
CA GLY A 60 -5.01 -5.86 -1.24
C GLY A 60 -5.88 -5.61 0.00
N ALA A 61 -5.33 -5.82 1.20
CA ALA A 61 -6.05 -5.57 2.45
C ALA A 61 -6.45 -4.10 2.61
N ALA A 62 -5.60 -3.16 2.19
CA ALA A 62 -5.90 -1.73 2.23
C ALA A 62 -7.02 -1.36 1.24
N GLN A 63 -7.00 -1.91 0.02
CA GLN A 63 -8.05 -1.69 -0.97
C GLN A 63 -9.40 -2.26 -0.52
N ASP A 64 -9.40 -3.43 0.12
CA ASP A 64 -10.63 -4.02 0.68
C ASP A 64 -11.17 -3.20 1.85
N ALA A 65 -10.29 -2.71 2.73
CA ALA A 65 -10.68 -1.81 3.81
C ALA A 65 -11.25 -0.47 3.27
N TYR A 66 -10.66 0.07 2.20
CA TYR A 66 -11.19 1.26 1.52
C TYR A 66 -12.58 1.03 0.97
N ARG A 67 -12.79 -0.07 0.22
CA ARG A 67 -14.12 -0.41 -0.33
C ARG A 67 -15.16 -0.58 0.77
N ALA A 68 -14.82 -1.28 1.85
CA ALA A 68 -15.74 -1.46 2.97
C ALA A 68 -16.12 -0.13 3.65
N ALA A 69 -15.16 0.79 3.79
CA ALA A 69 -15.43 2.13 4.33
C ALA A 69 -16.32 2.95 3.39
N THR A 70 -16.05 2.97 2.08
CA THR A 70 -16.84 3.71 1.10
C THR A 70 -18.25 3.15 0.94
N ASP A 71 -18.42 1.83 0.96
CA ASP A 71 -19.73 1.17 0.85
C ASP A 71 -20.61 1.46 2.08
N LYS A 72 -19.99 1.57 3.27
CA LYS A 72 -20.68 1.99 4.49
C LYS A 72 -21.16 3.43 4.38
N GLU A 73 -20.29 4.35 3.96
CA GLU A 73 -20.67 5.76 3.75
C GLU A 73 -21.77 5.94 2.69
N ALA A 74 -21.79 5.12 1.64
CA ALA A 74 -22.81 5.15 0.61
C ALA A 74 -24.18 4.62 1.08
N ARG A 75 -24.21 3.70 2.07
CA ARG A 75 -25.44 3.17 2.69
C ARG A 75 -26.02 4.08 3.77
N ASP A 76 -25.16 4.86 4.44
CA ASP A 76 -25.57 5.77 5.50
C ASP A 76 -26.08 7.14 4.96
N ARG A 77 -26.01 7.37 3.63
CA ARG A 77 -26.62 8.51 2.92
C ARG A 77 -27.98 8.15 2.32
#